data_AF-A0A6A6HIG8-F1
#
_entry.id   AF-A0A6A6HIG8-F1
#
_cell.length_a   1.000
_cell.length_b   1.000
_cell.length_c   1.000
_cell.angle_alpha   90.00
_cell.angle_beta   90.00
_cell.angle_gamma   90.00
#
_symmetry.space_group_name_H-M   'P 1'
#
loop_
_entity.id
_entity.type
_entity.pdbx_description
1 polymer ?
#
loop_
_entity_poly.entity_id
_entity_poly.type
_entity_poly.pdbx_seq_one_letter_code
_entity_poly.pdbx_strand_id
1 'polypeptide(L)'
;MSAANLGGDGGDGFPEFNDGNVIIIIAAGYQFKLHLDHLKRSAERFRKLFAEGAASANQSEAVYGKLSRITAVDEAPAAPPPRKKAKKADATHYLVLQGVDERDLDTNCGVLVPTNKDAIIQNPMIAGNLNAKIEQRYIRLWRNVLGALYHADMTLDQTDLATLIKDSVGMVSIARYLGCLPVVSYRIEHALISQGDTLWKSILNNPVAWMDLAWRVGARDIFKECLIHLAGIFHRLTADEKRSIPYEVFSKVEEKAQLLERYKASVDFRLASWISPDLKPGPIPPGGKVGQDHGRTAYADQIYMWIAQHLFDHFLKFAFQNGDNRGAPDGGFHFYQTIYRGGDAYLKKSDQDRFHQGDCPMTPKAQRVLFNAIADLKIQAKEVVRPLFTNAAKIDREKEKLLHFTCVPVTDEELEWLHIMKGIKKGKSRGEGEGEEEESDESEHAVA
;
A
#
# COMPACT_ATOMS: atom_id res chain seq x y z
N MET A 1 15.48 -32.63 -28.37
CA MET A 1 15.71 -33.54 -27.23
C MET A 1 15.11 -32.89 -25.99
N SER A 2 14.15 -33.42 -25.26
CA SER A 2 13.13 -34.44 -25.48
C SER A 2 11.93 -33.91 -24.69
N ALA A 3 10.79 -33.77 -25.34
CA ALA A 3 9.54 -33.41 -24.68
C ALA A 3 9.09 -34.59 -23.80
N ALA A 4 8.79 -34.33 -22.54
CA ALA A 4 8.18 -35.32 -21.64
C ALA A 4 6.68 -35.04 -21.55
N ASN A 5 5.92 -36.04 -22.00
CA ASN A 5 4.47 -36.22 -21.99
C ASN A 5 3.68 -35.47 -20.91
N LEU A 6 2.73 -34.65 -21.38
CA LEU A 6 1.51 -34.26 -20.67
C LEU A 6 0.42 -35.27 -21.05
N GLY A 7 0.07 -36.16 -20.14
CA GLY A 7 -1.15 -36.98 -20.19
C GLY A 7 -2.09 -36.50 -19.08
N GLY A 8 -3.25 -35.96 -19.45
CA GLY A 8 -4.20 -35.34 -18.52
C GLY A 8 -5.21 -36.32 -17.93
N ASP A 9 -5.74 -35.95 -16.77
CA ASP A 9 -7.19 -35.74 -16.57
C ASP A 9 -7.42 -34.89 -15.27
N GLY A 10 -8.24 -33.84 -15.37
CA GLY A 10 -8.92 -33.17 -14.23
C GLY A 10 -8.14 -32.39 -13.15
N GLY A 11 -7.78 -31.13 -13.43
CA GLY A 11 -7.97 -30.00 -12.49
C GLY A 11 -6.93 -29.75 -11.36
N ASP A 12 -6.27 -28.60 -11.42
CA ASP A 12 -5.54 -27.93 -10.33
C ASP A 12 -4.10 -28.39 -9.98
N GLY A 13 -3.20 -28.27 -10.96
CA GLY A 13 -2.11 -27.28 -10.91
C GLY A 13 -0.89 -27.50 -9.98
N PHE A 14 -0.79 -28.55 -9.19
CA PHE A 14 0.46 -28.85 -8.46
C PHE A 14 1.17 -30.09 -9.04
N PRO A 15 2.45 -30.00 -9.43
CA PRO A 15 3.16 -31.15 -9.99
C PRO A 15 3.43 -32.21 -8.92
N GLU A 16 2.87 -33.41 -9.11
CA GLU A 16 3.21 -34.59 -8.31
C GLU A 16 4.53 -35.18 -8.82
N PHE A 17 5.58 -35.12 -7.99
CA PHE A 17 6.90 -35.62 -8.36
C PHE A 17 7.13 -37.03 -7.81
N ASN A 18 7.40 -37.98 -8.70
CA ASN A 18 7.74 -39.35 -8.33
C ASN A 18 9.22 -39.52 -7.94
N ASP A 19 10.08 -38.57 -8.33
CA ASP A 19 11.53 -38.58 -8.20
C ASP A 19 12.07 -37.64 -7.10
N GLY A 20 11.18 -36.93 -6.38
CA GLY A 20 11.60 -36.03 -5.30
C GLY A 20 12.34 -36.76 -4.16
N ASN A 21 13.40 -36.13 -3.66
CA ASN A 21 14.25 -36.64 -2.58
C ASN A 21 13.94 -36.02 -1.21
N VAL A 22 12.87 -35.21 -1.13
CA VAL A 22 12.34 -34.61 0.10
C VAL A 22 10.84 -34.86 0.17
N ILE A 23 10.33 -35.19 1.35
CA ILE A 23 8.91 -35.26 1.64
C ILE A 23 8.57 -34.19 2.69
N ILE A 24 7.73 -33.24 2.32
CA ILE A 24 7.18 -32.22 3.22
C ILE A 24 5.80 -32.68 3.70
N ILE A 25 5.61 -32.78 5.00
CA ILE A 25 4.35 -33.18 5.62
C ILE A 25 3.74 -31.95 6.30
N ILE A 26 2.52 -31.59 5.92
CA ILE A 26 1.81 -30.38 6.39
C ILE A 26 0.69 -30.75 7.36
N ALA A 27 -0.05 -31.81 7.05
CA ALA A 27 -1.10 -32.36 7.90
C ALA A 27 -1.15 -33.90 7.73
N ALA A 28 -1.84 -34.59 8.63
CA ALA A 28 -2.03 -36.03 8.53
C ALA A 28 -2.70 -36.39 7.18
N GLY A 29 -1.98 -37.10 6.32
CA GLY A 29 -2.44 -37.47 4.98
C GLY A 29 -2.08 -36.49 3.84
N TYR A 30 -1.52 -35.32 4.15
CA TYR A 30 -1.09 -34.34 3.15
C TYR A 30 0.43 -34.20 3.13
N GLN A 31 1.04 -34.86 2.14
CA GLN A 31 2.48 -34.89 1.92
C GLN A 31 2.83 -34.43 0.51
N PHE A 32 3.90 -33.66 0.37
CA PHE A 32 4.43 -33.18 -0.90
C PHE A 32 5.81 -33.78 -1.13
N LYS A 33 5.96 -34.56 -2.19
CA LYS A 33 7.26 -35.08 -2.62
C LYS A 33 7.91 -34.06 -3.56
N LEU A 34 9.09 -33.56 -3.21
CA LEU A 34 9.73 -32.39 -3.83
C LEU A 34 11.25 -32.58 -3.94
N HIS A 35 11.92 -31.72 -4.72
CA HIS A 35 13.37 -31.75 -4.96
C HIS A 35 14.14 -30.84 -4.00
N LEU A 36 15.08 -31.42 -3.24
CA LEU A 36 15.94 -30.75 -2.27
C LEU A 36 16.67 -29.55 -2.88
N ASP A 37 17.28 -29.75 -4.05
CA ASP A 37 18.10 -28.72 -4.69
C ASP A 37 17.27 -27.52 -5.14
N HIS A 38 16.04 -27.78 -5.59
CA HIS A 38 15.11 -26.72 -5.99
C HIS A 38 14.64 -25.91 -4.78
N LEU A 39 14.29 -26.59 -3.68
CA LEU A 39 13.89 -25.94 -2.43
C LEU A 39 15.02 -25.10 -1.82
N LYS A 40 16.26 -25.60 -1.83
CA LYS A 40 17.44 -24.86 -1.36
C LYS A 40 17.74 -23.59 -2.17
N ARG A 41 17.49 -23.62 -3.48
CA ARG A 41 17.70 -22.45 -4.36
C ARG A 41 16.59 -21.42 -4.21
N SER A 42 15.36 -21.89 -4.00
CA SER A 42 14.17 -21.04 -4.12
C SER A 42 13.71 -20.42 -2.79
N ALA A 43 14.13 -20.97 -1.65
CA ALA A 43 13.75 -20.47 -0.32
C ALA A 43 14.94 -20.47 0.65
N GLU A 44 15.18 -19.32 1.30
CA GLU A 44 16.28 -19.15 2.24
C GLU A 44 16.16 -20.08 3.45
N ARG A 45 14.95 -20.28 3.98
CA ARG A 45 14.76 -21.12 5.16
C ARG A 45 15.06 -22.59 4.88
N PHE A 46 14.63 -23.10 3.72
CA PHE A 46 14.98 -24.47 3.33
C PHE A 46 16.50 -24.62 3.19
N ARG A 47 17.18 -23.63 2.61
CA ARG A 47 18.65 -23.64 2.55
C ARG A 47 19.30 -23.76 3.93
N LYS A 48 18.82 -23.01 4.93
CA LYS A 48 19.32 -23.07 6.32
C LYS A 48 19.00 -24.42 6.98
N LEU A 49 17.73 -24.84 6.95
CA LEU A 49 17.27 -26.10 7.56
C LEU A 49 18.03 -27.32 7.01
N PHE A 50 18.25 -27.37 5.70
CA PHE A 50 18.98 -28.48 5.08
C PHE A 50 20.50 -28.38 5.23
N ALA A 51 21.06 -27.21 5.56
CA ALA A 51 22.47 -27.07 5.93
C ALA A 51 22.72 -27.51 7.38
N GLU A 52 21.83 -27.12 8.30
CA GLU A 52 21.88 -27.51 9.72
C GLU A 52 21.60 -29.01 9.92
N GLY A 53 20.63 -29.57 9.19
CA GLY A 53 20.36 -31.01 9.18
C GLY A 53 21.52 -31.85 8.65
N ALA A 54 22.30 -31.33 7.70
CA ALA A 54 23.52 -31.99 7.23
C ALA A 54 24.65 -31.93 8.28
N ALA A 55 24.72 -30.86 9.08
CA ALA A 55 25.64 -30.76 10.20
C ALA A 55 25.26 -31.72 11.35
N SER A 56 23.96 -31.91 11.62
CA SER A 56 23.50 -32.87 12.63
C SER A 56 23.56 -34.33 12.17
N ALA A 57 23.45 -34.61 10.85
CA ALA A 57 23.65 -35.94 10.29
C ALA A 57 25.11 -36.42 10.38
N ASN A 58 26.08 -35.49 10.41
CA ASN A 58 27.47 -35.81 10.73
C ASN A 58 27.74 -35.93 12.24
N GLN A 59 26.75 -35.60 13.10
CA GLN A 59 26.80 -35.79 14.55
C GLN A 59 25.82 -36.87 15.05
N SER A 60 25.09 -37.56 14.16
CA SER A 60 24.08 -38.55 14.54
C SER A 60 24.64 -39.90 14.98
N GLU A 61 25.95 -40.03 15.22
CA GLU A 61 26.50 -41.08 16.08
C GLU A 61 26.65 -40.66 17.56
N ALA A 62 26.40 -39.40 17.94
CA ALA A 62 26.69 -38.90 19.29
C ALA A 62 25.52 -38.23 20.05
N VAL A 63 24.34 -38.05 19.47
CA VAL A 63 23.23 -37.31 20.13
C VAL A 63 21.95 -38.13 20.28
N TYR A 64 22.08 -39.38 20.73
CA TYR A 64 21.00 -40.11 21.40
C TYR A 64 21.38 -40.33 22.86
N GLY A 65 21.26 -39.26 23.64
CA GLY A 65 21.41 -39.29 25.08
C GLY A 65 20.45 -38.30 25.71
N LYS A 66 19.50 -38.82 26.49
CA LYS A 66 18.56 -38.13 27.38
C LYS A 66 17.36 -37.44 26.73
N LEU A 67 16.30 -38.23 26.59
CA LEU A 67 14.99 -37.90 27.16
C LEU A 67 14.15 -39.18 27.23
N SER A 68 14.50 -40.06 28.18
CA SER A 68 13.61 -41.14 28.62
C SER A 68 13.35 -40.97 30.11
N ARG A 69 12.06 -40.77 30.37
CA ARG A 69 11.36 -40.75 31.64
C ARG A 69 11.81 -41.92 32.53
N ILE A 70 12.00 -41.63 33.80
CA ILE A 70 12.30 -42.57 34.88
C ILE A 70 11.18 -43.62 34.96
N THR A 71 11.55 -44.89 34.82
CA THR A 71 10.94 -46.04 35.51
C THR A 71 11.90 -47.21 35.33
N ALA A 72 12.63 -47.52 36.40
CA ALA A 72 13.49 -48.69 36.50
C ALA A 72 12.67 -49.85 37.06
N VAL A 73 12.71 -50.98 36.36
CA VAL A 73 12.64 -52.32 36.96
C VAL A 73 13.84 -53.08 36.38
N ASP A 74 14.56 -53.74 37.27
CA ASP A 74 15.87 -54.38 37.08
C ASP A 74 15.90 -55.46 35.98
N GLU A 75 17.01 -55.53 35.24
CA GLU A 75 17.80 -56.76 35.02
C GLU A 75 19.10 -56.49 34.22
N ALA A 76 20.14 -57.26 34.52
CA ALA A 76 21.56 -57.07 34.19
C ALA A 76 21.95 -57.47 32.73
N PRO A 77 23.17 -57.16 32.23
CA PRO A 77 23.45 -57.02 30.80
C PRO A 77 23.95 -58.31 30.12
N ALA A 78 23.51 -58.53 28.88
CA ALA A 78 24.13 -59.48 27.94
C ALA A 78 24.76 -58.72 26.74
N ALA A 79 25.90 -59.23 26.27
CA ALA A 79 26.84 -58.61 25.34
C ALA A 79 26.26 -58.18 23.96
N PRO A 80 26.86 -57.18 23.27
CA PRO A 80 26.36 -56.68 21.99
C PRO A 80 26.74 -57.59 20.82
N PRO A 81 25.83 -57.85 19.85
CA PRO A 81 26.19 -58.52 18.60
C PRO A 81 26.82 -57.55 17.57
N PRO A 82 27.64 -58.06 16.62
CA PRO A 82 28.42 -57.23 15.72
C PRO A 82 27.56 -56.64 14.58
N ARG A 83 27.62 -55.32 14.35
CA ARG A 83 26.88 -54.67 13.25
C ARG A 83 27.68 -54.67 11.94
N LYS A 84 27.06 -55.29 10.93
CA LYS A 84 27.48 -55.37 9.52
C LYS A 84 27.45 -53.98 8.86
N LYS A 85 28.38 -53.75 7.92
CA LYS A 85 28.48 -52.52 7.12
C LYS A 85 27.19 -52.25 6.36
N ALA A 86 26.54 -51.11 6.62
CA ALA A 86 25.33 -50.68 5.93
C ALA A 86 25.62 -50.18 4.51
N LYS A 87 24.85 -50.65 3.53
CA LYS A 87 24.76 -50.05 2.19
C LYS A 87 24.27 -48.61 2.32
N LYS A 88 24.91 -47.67 1.62
CA LYS A 88 24.47 -46.28 1.45
C LYS A 88 23.05 -46.30 0.83
N ALA A 89 22.03 -46.13 1.64
CA ALA A 89 20.66 -45.91 1.18
C ALA A 89 20.53 -44.45 0.78
N ASP A 90 19.91 -44.17 -0.37
CA ASP A 90 19.54 -42.82 -0.78
C ASP A 90 18.62 -42.22 0.29
N ALA A 91 19.18 -41.32 1.10
CA ALA A 91 18.50 -40.76 2.26
C ALA A 91 17.41 -39.79 1.79
N THR A 92 16.17 -40.27 1.73
CA THR A 92 14.99 -39.40 1.57
C THR A 92 14.85 -38.57 2.84
N HIS A 93 14.82 -37.25 2.70
CA HIS A 93 14.69 -36.34 3.85
C HIS A 93 13.21 -36.08 4.14
N TYR A 94 12.80 -36.20 5.41
CA TYR A 94 11.45 -35.86 5.84
C TYR A 94 11.47 -34.53 6.59
N LEU A 95 10.61 -33.61 6.16
CA LEU A 95 10.38 -32.33 6.82
C LEU A 95 8.95 -32.29 7.31
N VAL A 96 8.76 -32.20 8.63
CA VAL A 96 7.44 -32.03 9.22
C VAL A 96 7.26 -30.56 9.55
N LEU A 97 6.34 -29.93 8.86
CA LEU A 97 5.90 -28.58 9.17
C LEU A 97 4.73 -28.70 10.14
N GLN A 98 5.01 -28.60 11.43
CA GLN A 98 3.95 -28.61 12.43
C GLN A 98 3.10 -27.35 12.25
N GLY A 99 1.78 -27.57 12.12
CA GLY A 99 0.79 -26.51 11.97
C GLY A 99 0.80 -25.64 13.21
N VAL A 100 1.27 -24.42 13.03
CA VAL A 100 1.12 -23.36 14.03
C VAL A 100 0.20 -22.31 13.40
N ASP A 101 -0.68 -21.76 14.24
CA ASP A 101 -1.75 -20.82 13.90
C ASP A 101 -1.24 -19.70 12.96
N GLU A 102 -2.13 -19.04 12.20
CA GLU A 102 -1.78 -17.91 11.30
C GLU A 102 -0.97 -16.82 12.03
N ARG A 103 -1.09 -16.75 13.36
CA ARG A 103 -0.42 -15.84 14.30
C ARG A 103 0.98 -16.27 14.75
N ASP A 104 1.32 -17.55 14.62
CA ASP A 104 2.56 -18.14 15.16
C ASP A 104 3.57 -18.52 14.07
N LEU A 105 3.28 -18.23 12.79
CA LEU A 105 4.19 -18.46 11.66
C LEU A 105 5.51 -17.68 11.77
N ASP A 106 5.62 -16.73 12.68
CA ASP A 106 6.87 -16.03 12.98
C ASP A 106 7.77 -16.80 13.98
N THR A 107 7.26 -17.82 14.68
CA THR A 107 7.98 -18.58 15.72
C THR A 107 8.07 -20.08 15.41
N ASN A 108 9.18 -20.47 14.77
CA ASN A 108 9.74 -21.83 14.79
C ASN A 108 8.89 -23.00 14.25
N CYS A 109 8.09 -22.79 13.21
CA CYS A 109 7.23 -23.84 12.63
C CYS A 109 7.98 -24.85 11.73
N GLY A 110 8.78 -25.78 12.24
CA GLY A 110 9.30 -26.86 11.39
C GLY A 110 10.48 -27.60 11.99
N VAL A 111 10.34 -28.92 12.11
CA VAL A 111 11.42 -29.79 12.58
C VAL A 111 11.83 -30.69 11.42
N LEU A 112 13.11 -30.62 11.05
CA LEU A 112 13.69 -31.60 10.14
C LEU A 112 13.95 -32.87 10.94
N VAL A 113 13.22 -33.94 10.63
CA VAL A 113 13.35 -35.20 11.34
C VAL A 113 13.97 -36.22 10.38
N PRO A 114 15.27 -36.55 10.53
CA PRO A 114 15.88 -37.63 9.78
C PRO A 114 15.39 -38.96 10.37
N THR A 115 14.22 -39.43 9.94
CA THR A 115 13.64 -40.71 10.40
C THR A 115 12.87 -41.41 9.28
N ASN A 116 12.67 -42.72 9.45
CA ASN A 116 11.85 -43.54 8.56
C ASN A 116 10.36 -43.11 8.65
N LYS A 117 9.62 -43.22 7.54
CA LYS A 117 8.23 -42.75 7.36
C LYS A 117 7.29 -43.16 8.51
N ASP A 118 7.50 -44.35 9.06
CA ASP A 118 6.66 -44.96 10.10
C ASP A 118 6.79 -44.26 11.48
N ALA A 119 7.93 -43.64 11.77
CA ALA A 119 8.15 -42.95 13.05
C ALA A 119 7.44 -41.59 13.12
N ILE A 120 7.18 -40.98 11.96
CA ILE A 120 6.51 -39.67 11.86
C ILE A 120 4.99 -39.85 11.98
N ILE A 121 4.44 -40.90 11.37
CA ILE A 121 2.98 -41.20 11.37
C ILE A 121 2.47 -41.49 12.79
N GLN A 122 3.31 -42.02 13.69
CA GLN A 122 2.93 -42.34 15.06
C GLN A 122 2.98 -41.16 16.04
N ASN A 123 3.33 -39.94 15.59
CA ASN A 123 3.51 -38.80 16.49
C ASN A 123 2.18 -38.00 16.66
N PRO A 124 1.48 -38.10 17.80
CA PRO A 124 0.15 -37.50 17.99
C PRO A 124 0.14 -35.97 17.97
N MET A 125 1.31 -35.31 18.01
CA MET A 125 1.47 -33.86 17.87
C MET A 125 1.23 -33.34 16.43
N ILE A 126 1.17 -34.21 15.41
CA ILE A 126 0.88 -33.82 14.01
C ILE A 126 -0.63 -33.75 13.74
N ALA A 127 -1.43 -34.37 14.63
CA ALA A 127 -2.89 -34.34 14.59
C ALA A 127 -3.42 -33.16 15.43
N GLY A 128 -3.17 -31.94 14.98
CA GLY A 128 -3.81 -30.76 15.59
C GLY A 128 -5.31 -30.76 15.28
N ASN A 129 -6.15 -30.58 16.32
CA ASN A 129 -7.60 -30.37 16.23
C ASN A 129 -7.95 -29.06 15.47
N LEU A 130 -7.62 -28.94 14.19
CA LEU A 130 -8.14 -27.88 13.34
C LEU A 130 -9.51 -28.29 12.79
N ASN A 131 -10.41 -27.32 12.65
CA ASN A 131 -11.66 -27.51 11.92
C ASN A 131 -11.32 -27.90 10.47
N ALA A 132 -11.98 -28.93 9.92
CA ALA A 132 -11.75 -29.45 8.57
C ALA A 132 -11.72 -28.36 7.48
N LYS A 133 -12.55 -27.31 7.60
CA LYS A 133 -12.54 -26.18 6.64
C LYS A 133 -11.28 -25.31 6.73
N ILE A 134 -10.79 -25.06 7.96
CA ILE A 134 -9.57 -24.28 8.21
C ILE A 134 -8.36 -25.09 7.73
N GLU A 135 -8.35 -26.38 8.01
CA GLU A 135 -7.32 -27.32 7.56
C GLU A 135 -7.22 -27.36 6.03
N GLN A 136 -8.35 -27.47 5.31
CA GLN A 136 -8.38 -27.46 3.84
C GLN A 136 -7.85 -26.15 3.25
N ARG A 137 -8.24 -25.00 3.81
CA ARG A 137 -7.71 -23.70 3.37
C ARG A 137 -6.21 -23.61 3.62
N TYR A 138 -5.74 -23.98 4.81
CA TYR A 138 -4.32 -23.99 5.15
C TYR A 138 -3.48 -24.85 4.21
N ILE A 139 -3.94 -26.07 3.90
CA ILE A 139 -3.29 -26.97 2.94
C ILE A 139 -3.23 -26.33 1.55
N ARG A 140 -4.32 -25.69 1.10
CA ARG A 140 -4.35 -24.98 -0.19
C ARG A 140 -3.32 -23.85 -0.26
N LEU A 141 -3.19 -23.05 0.80
CA LEU A 141 -2.23 -21.94 0.85
C LEU A 141 -0.78 -22.45 0.73
N TRP A 142 -0.44 -23.50 1.48
CA TRP A 142 0.86 -24.15 1.35
C TRP A 142 1.10 -24.74 -0.03
N ARG A 143 0.09 -25.42 -0.61
CA ARG A 143 0.18 -25.95 -1.97
C ARG A 143 0.47 -24.84 -2.98
N ASN A 144 -0.21 -23.70 -2.87
CA ASN A 144 0.01 -22.55 -3.75
C ASN A 144 1.43 -22.00 -3.61
N VAL A 145 1.94 -21.80 -2.39
CA VAL A 145 3.29 -21.24 -2.19
C VAL A 145 4.36 -22.23 -2.65
N LEU A 146 4.24 -23.51 -2.29
CA LEU A 146 5.17 -24.55 -2.76
C LEU A 146 5.11 -24.69 -4.28
N GLY A 147 3.91 -24.66 -4.87
CA GLY A 147 3.72 -24.75 -6.32
C GLY A 147 4.36 -23.56 -7.03
N ALA A 148 4.21 -22.36 -6.47
CA ALA A 148 4.81 -21.15 -7.01
C ALA A 148 6.35 -21.22 -7.04
N LEU A 149 6.99 -21.92 -6.09
CA LEU A 149 8.43 -22.20 -6.16
C LEU A 149 8.80 -22.99 -7.43
N TYR A 150 7.92 -23.87 -7.91
CA TYR A 150 8.07 -24.65 -9.15
C TYR A 150 7.44 -23.98 -10.37
N HIS A 151 7.19 -22.66 -10.31
CA HIS A 151 6.52 -21.89 -11.37
C HIS A 151 5.10 -22.36 -11.71
N ALA A 152 4.47 -23.15 -10.85
CA ALA A 152 3.07 -23.51 -11.02
C ALA A 152 2.16 -22.30 -10.75
N ASP A 153 0.99 -22.30 -11.37
CA ASP A 153 0.00 -21.25 -11.16
C ASP A 153 -0.62 -21.36 -9.77
N MET A 154 -0.92 -20.20 -9.18
CA MET A 154 -1.56 -20.12 -7.88
C MET A 154 -3.07 -20.02 -8.07
N THR A 155 -3.82 -20.90 -7.42
CA THR A 155 -5.28 -20.84 -7.41
C THR A 155 -5.72 -19.90 -6.30
N LEU A 156 -5.96 -18.64 -6.65
CA LEU A 156 -6.53 -17.61 -5.76
C LEU A 156 -8.03 -17.49 -6.05
N ASP A 157 -8.86 -17.55 -5.01
CA ASP A 157 -10.29 -17.29 -5.15
C ASP A 157 -10.52 -15.78 -5.32
N GLN A 158 -10.96 -15.38 -6.52
CA GLN A 158 -11.23 -14.00 -6.88
C GLN A 158 -12.72 -13.65 -6.81
N THR A 159 -13.59 -14.56 -6.35
CA THR A 159 -15.04 -14.34 -6.29
C THR A 159 -15.44 -13.32 -5.24
N ASP A 160 -14.70 -13.26 -4.13
CA ASP A 160 -14.95 -12.37 -3.01
C ASP A 160 -13.64 -11.76 -2.49
N LEU A 161 -13.62 -10.43 -2.40
CA LEU A 161 -12.46 -9.67 -1.91
C LEU A 161 -12.07 -10.09 -0.48
N ALA A 162 -13.03 -10.40 0.39
CA ALA A 162 -12.70 -10.77 1.78
C ALA A 162 -11.98 -12.13 1.83
N THR A 163 -12.39 -13.08 0.99
CA THR A 163 -11.73 -14.38 0.85
C THR A 163 -10.35 -14.23 0.21
N LEU A 164 -10.24 -13.38 -0.82
CA LEU A 164 -8.96 -13.07 -1.46
C LEU A 164 -7.96 -12.42 -0.50
N ILE A 165 -8.39 -11.47 0.34
CA ILE A 165 -7.54 -10.84 1.37
C ILE A 165 -7.04 -11.90 2.35
N LYS A 166 -7.94 -12.73 2.86
CA LYS A 166 -7.57 -13.81 3.80
C LYS A 166 -6.51 -14.72 3.16
N ASP A 167 -6.73 -15.20 1.94
CA ASP A 167 -5.77 -16.05 1.23
C ASP A 167 -4.44 -15.33 0.97
N SER A 168 -4.49 -14.05 0.60
CA SER A 168 -3.29 -13.22 0.41
C SER A 168 -2.46 -13.11 1.69
N VAL A 169 -3.09 -12.82 2.84
CA VAL A 169 -2.42 -12.75 4.14
C VAL A 169 -1.76 -14.07 4.49
N GLY A 170 -2.48 -15.18 4.39
CA GLY A 170 -1.94 -16.50 4.72
C GLY A 170 -0.77 -16.91 3.80
N MET A 171 -0.87 -16.65 2.50
CA MET A 171 0.23 -16.92 1.56
C MET A 171 1.46 -16.05 1.83
N VAL A 172 1.26 -14.77 2.17
CA VAL A 172 2.36 -13.87 2.53
C VAL A 172 3.05 -14.35 3.80
N SER A 173 2.30 -14.79 4.82
CA SER A 173 2.87 -15.35 6.05
C SER A 173 3.74 -16.59 5.76
N ILE A 174 3.25 -17.52 4.94
CA ILE A 174 4.03 -18.71 4.52
C ILE A 174 5.26 -18.31 3.70
N ALA A 175 5.11 -17.40 2.74
CA ALA A 175 6.22 -16.98 1.88
C ALA A 175 7.30 -16.21 2.64
N ARG A 176 6.92 -15.38 3.63
CA ARG A 176 7.86 -14.73 4.55
C ARG A 176 8.55 -15.74 5.45
N TYR A 177 7.81 -16.69 6.01
CA TYR A 177 8.35 -17.80 6.79
C TYR A 177 9.43 -18.57 6.00
N LEU A 178 9.19 -18.84 4.72
CA LEU A 178 10.14 -19.54 3.85
C LEU A 178 11.28 -18.65 3.32
N GLY A 179 11.11 -17.32 3.35
CA GLY A 179 12.02 -16.36 2.74
C GLY A 179 11.93 -16.32 1.20
N CYS A 180 10.73 -16.51 0.64
CA CYS A 180 10.46 -16.54 -0.80
C CYS A 180 9.34 -15.56 -1.24
N LEU A 181 9.12 -14.47 -0.48
CA LEU A 181 8.08 -13.46 -0.75
C LEU A 181 7.99 -12.97 -2.21
N PRO A 182 9.11 -12.69 -2.93
CA PRO A 182 9.05 -12.23 -4.32
C PRO A 182 8.31 -13.18 -5.27
N VAL A 183 8.31 -14.48 -4.98
CA VAL A 183 7.70 -15.52 -5.82
C VAL A 183 6.18 -15.39 -5.87
N VAL A 184 5.56 -14.97 -4.75
CA VAL A 184 4.10 -14.88 -4.63
C VAL A 184 3.59 -13.43 -4.73
N SER A 185 4.42 -12.46 -4.37
CA SER A 185 4.08 -11.03 -4.27
C SER A 185 3.38 -10.49 -5.52
N TYR A 186 3.99 -10.68 -6.70
CA TYR A 186 3.45 -10.14 -7.96
C TYR A 186 2.07 -10.71 -8.30
N ARG A 187 1.89 -12.03 -8.12
CA ARG A 187 0.62 -12.69 -8.45
C ARG A 187 -0.49 -12.30 -7.47
N ILE A 188 -0.16 -12.13 -6.19
CA ILE A 188 -1.09 -11.63 -5.17
C ILE A 188 -1.49 -10.18 -5.50
N GLU A 189 -0.54 -9.32 -5.80
CA GLU A 189 -0.79 -7.93 -6.19
C GLU A 189 -1.70 -7.86 -7.43
N HIS A 190 -1.42 -8.65 -8.46
CA HIS A 190 -2.26 -8.72 -9.66
C HIS A 190 -3.69 -9.17 -9.35
N ALA A 191 -3.86 -10.22 -8.52
CA ALA A 191 -5.17 -10.69 -8.12
C ALA A 191 -5.96 -9.63 -7.33
N LEU A 192 -5.31 -8.90 -6.44
CA LEU A 192 -5.94 -7.81 -5.70
C LEU A 192 -6.35 -6.68 -6.62
N ILE A 193 -5.45 -6.21 -7.50
CA ILE A 193 -5.72 -5.11 -8.44
C ILE A 193 -6.86 -5.47 -9.41
N SER A 194 -6.99 -6.75 -9.79
CA SER A 194 -8.08 -7.21 -10.67
C SER A 194 -9.49 -6.99 -10.12
N GLN A 195 -9.63 -6.76 -8.80
CA GLN A 195 -10.90 -6.45 -8.15
C GLN A 195 -11.42 -5.02 -8.44
N GLY A 196 -10.59 -4.17 -9.06
CA GLY A 196 -10.98 -2.84 -9.56
C GLY A 196 -11.54 -1.92 -8.48
N ASP A 197 -12.70 -1.29 -8.74
CA ASP A 197 -13.36 -0.34 -7.83
C ASP A 197 -13.56 -0.89 -6.41
N THR A 198 -13.83 -2.19 -6.26
CA THR A 198 -14.06 -2.83 -4.96
C THR A 198 -12.81 -2.76 -4.08
N LEU A 199 -11.62 -2.94 -4.67
CA LEU A 199 -10.34 -2.79 -3.97
C LEU A 199 -10.17 -1.35 -3.48
N TRP A 200 -10.29 -0.37 -4.39
CA TRP A 200 -10.01 1.04 -4.07
C TRP A 200 -10.98 1.58 -3.00
N LYS A 201 -12.25 1.18 -3.05
CA LYS A 201 -13.24 1.48 -1.99
C LYS A 201 -12.88 0.83 -0.66
N SER A 202 -12.39 -0.41 -0.68
CA SER A 202 -11.93 -1.10 0.53
C SER A 202 -10.74 -0.38 1.16
N ILE A 203 -9.79 0.09 0.35
CA ILE A 203 -8.65 0.90 0.80
C ILE A 203 -9.12 2.22 1.39
N LEU A 204 -10.05 2.92 0.74
CA LEU A 204 -10.64 4.15 1.28
C LEU A 204 -11.25 3.94 2.68
N ASN A 205 -11.98 2.83 2.87
CA ASN A 205 -12.67 2.55 4.12
C ASN A 205 -11.73 2.14 5.26
N ASN A 206 -10.61 1.49 4.96
CA ASN A 206 -9.64 1.06 5.98
C ASN A 206 -8.18 1.12 5.46
N PRO A 207 -7.63 2.33 5.28
CA PRO A 207 -6.31 2.47 4.68
C PRO A 207 -5.19 1.98 5.60
N VAL A 208 -5.41 1.92 6.92
CA VAL A 208 -4.45 1.43 7.90
C VAL A 208 -4.22 -0.08 7.75
N ALA A 209 -5.29 -0.87 7.70
CA ALA A 209 -5.17 -2.32 7.52
C ALA A 209 -4.59 -2.68 6.14
N TRP A 210 -5.02 -1.95 5.10
CA TRP A 210 -4.47 -2.11 3.76
C TRP A 210 -3.01 -1.69 3.65
N MET A 211 -2.56 -0.72 4.44
CA MET A 211 -1.16 -0.32 4.48
C MET A 211 -0.27 -1.46 5.01
N ASP A 212 -0.66 -2.13 6.09
CA ASP A 212 0.06 -3.30 6.61
C ASP A 212 0.12 -4.43 5.58
N LEU A 213 -0.99 -4.75 4.92
CA LEU A 213 -1.02 -5.77 3.87
C LEU A 213 -0.15 -5.37 2.66
N ALA A 214 -0.28 -4.13 2.17
CA ALA A 214 0.48 -3.62 1.04
C ALA A 214 1.98 -3.64 1.33
N TRP A 215 2.37 -3.28 2.56
CA TRP A 215 3.73 -3.38 3.05
C TRP A 215 4.24 -4.82 3.08
N ARG A 216 3.47 -5.76 3.65
CA ARG A 216 3.86 -7.17 3.77
C ARG A 216 3.98 -7.88 2.43
N VAL A 217 3.07 -7.59 1.49
CA VAL A 217 3.11 -8.07 0.09
C VAL A 217 4.20 -7.33 -0.69
N GLY A 218 4.44 -6.07 -0.34
CA GLY A 218 5.17 -5.08 -1.13
C GLY A 218 4.42 -4.70 -2.42
N ALA A 219 3.09 -4.64 -2.38
CA ALA A 219 2.26 -4.23 -3.51
C ALA A 219 2.34 -2.71 -3.67
N ARG A 220 3.01 -2.24 -4.71
CA ARG A 220 3.41 -0.83 -4.86
C ARG A 220 2.22 0.07 -5.07
N ASP A 221 1.32 -0.31 -5.96
CA ASP A 221 0.15 0.51 -6.32
C ASP A 221 -0.83 0.62 -5.15
N ILE A 222 -1.02 -0.48 -4.42
CA ILE A 222 -1.85 -0.51 -3.22
C ILE A 222 -1.20 0.35 -2.13
N PHE A 223 0.12 0.24 -1.95
CA PHE A 223 0.85 1.04 -0.97
C PHE A 223 0.74 2.55 -1.24
N LYS A 224 0.85 2.96 -2.51
CA LYS A 224 0.66 4.37 -2.92
C LYS A 224 -0.72 4.89 -2.54
N GLU A 225 -1.76 4.15 -2.88
CA GLU A 225 -3.14 4.54 -2.58
C GLU A 225 -3.35 4.70 -1.07
N CYS A 226 -2.88 3.72 -0.29
CA CYS A 226 -2.94 3.80 1.17
C CYS A 226 -2.21 5.03 1.71
N LEU A 227 -1.02 5.34 1.18
CA LEU A 227 -0.21 6.47 1.65
C LEU A 227 -0.91 7.81 1.40
N ILE A 228 -1.56 7.97 0.24
CA ILE A 228 -2.33 9.17 -0.11
C ILE A 228 -3.48 9.37 0.87
N HIS A 229 -4.27 8.33 1.13
CA HIS A 229 -5.39 8.42 2.06
C HIS A 229 -4.93 8.65 3.50
N LEU A 230 -3.91 7.92 3.98
CA LEU A 230 -3.37 8.09 5.33
C LEU A 230 -2.82 9.49 5.55
N ALA A 231 -2.12 10.08 4.58
CA ALA A 231 -1.65 11.46 4.68
C ALA A 231 -2.82 12.45 4.84
N GLY A 232 -3.92 12.23 4.11
CA GLY A 232 -5.12 13.08 4.19
C GLY A 232 -5.90 12.96 5.50
N ILE A 233 -5.94 11.77 6.11
CA ILE A 233 -6.66 11.52 7.38
C ILE A 233 -5.76 11.53 8.62
N PHE A 234 -4.46 11.81 8.47
CA PHE A 234 -3.46 11.64 9.54
C PHE A 234 -3.81 12.34 10.87
N HIS A 235 -4.45 13.50 10.78
CA HIS A 235 -4.91 14.28 11.93
C HIS A 235 -6.11 13.64 12.67
N ARG A 236 -6.89 12.79 11.99
CA ARG A 236 -8.03 12.04 12.56
C ARG A 236 -7.64 10.70 13.14
N LEU A 237 -6.49 10.16 12.74
CA LEU A 237 -6.02 8.86 13.22
C LEU A 237 -5.80 8.92 14.74
N THR A 238 -6.39 7.96 15.43
CA THR A 238 -6.19 7.71 16.86
C THR A 238 -4.74 7.25 17.14
N ALA A 239 -4.33 7.33 18.41
CA ALA A 239 -3.00 6.86 18.81
C ALA A 239 -2.80 5.36 18.53
N ASP A 240 -3.85 4.55 18.67
CA ASP A 240 -3.78 3.11 18.42
C ASP A 240 -3.73 2.78 16.93
N GLU A 241 -4.46 3.51 16.08
CA GLU A 241 -4.32 3.38 14.62
C GLU A 241 -2.90 3.76 14.17
N LYS A 242 -2.34 4.84 14.71
CA LYS A 242 -0.95 5.24 14.43
C LYS A 242 0.06 4.16 14.83
N ARG A 243 -0.16 3.48 15.96
CA ARG A 243 0.68 2.36 16.43
C ARG A 243 0.54 1.10 15.58
N SER A 244 -0.60 0.92 14.90
CA SER A 244 -0.82 -0.23 14.02
C SER A 244 -0.16 -0.08 12.64
N ILE A 245 0.26 1.13 12.27
CA ILE A 245 1.06 1.35 11.06
C ILE A 245 2.48 0.83 11.33
N PRO A 246 3.08 0.03 10.43
CA PRO A 246 4.45 -0.45 10.57
C PRO A 246 5.43 0.71 10.80
N TYR A 247 6.37 0.54 11.74
CA TYR A 247 7.29 1.61 12.16
C TYR A 247 8.08 2.21 10.98
N GLU A 248 8.55 1.37 10.06
CA GLU A 248 9.28 1.77 8.87
C GLU A 248 8.43 2.65 7.95
N VAL A 249 7.13 2.34 7.87
CA VAL A 249 6.15 3.04 7.02
C VAL A 249 5.65 4.32 7.68
N PHE A 250 5.54 4.35 9.01
CA PHE A 250 5.01 5.49 9.75
C PHE A 250 5.75 6.79 9.42
N SER A 251 7.08 6.73 9.32
CA SER A 251 7.92 7.88 8.94
C SER A 251 7.50 8.49 7.59
N LYS A 252 7.10 7.66 6.62
CA LYS A 252 6.66 8.08 5.29
C LYS A 252 5.25 8.66 5.31
N VAL A 253 4.36 8.07 6.11
CA VAL A 253 3.02 8.63 6.32
C VAL A 253 3.12 10.02 6.94
N GLU A 254 3.96 10.17 7.97
CA GLU A 254 4.18 11.45 8.64
C GLU A 254 4.81 12.49 7.70
N GLU A 255 5.83 12.11 6.91
CA GLU A 255 6.44 12.97 5.90
C GLU A 255 5.40 13.54 4.92
N LYS A 256 4.51 12.67 4.40
CA LYS A 256 3.44 13.07 3.47
C LYS A 256 2.35 13.90 4.14
N ALA A 257 2.01 13.60 5.39
CA ALA A 257 1.07 14.40 6.18
C ALA A 257 1.62 15.82 6.46
N GLN A 258 2.91 15.93 6.77
CA GLN A 258 3.58 17.23 6.95
C GLN A 258 3.64 18.02 5.64
N LEU A 259 3.86 17.36 4.50
CA LEU A 259 3.80 18.01 3.19
C LEU A 259 2.41 18.59 2.91
N LEU A 260 1.34 17.83 3.19
CA LEU A 260 -0.03 18.32 3.09
C LEU A 260 -0.26 19.54 4.01
N GLU A 261 0.27 19.50 5.23
CA GLU A 261 0.16 20.61 6.17
C GLU A 261 0.82 21.89 5.64
N ARG A 262 2.00 21.76 5.01
CA ARG A 262 2.68 22.90 4.35
C ARG A 262 1.86 23.44 3.18
N TYR A 263 1.21 22.59 2.39
CA TYR A 263 0.31 23.03 1.31
C TYR A 263 -0.88 23.81 1.86
N LYS A 264 -1.54 23.30 2.90
CA LYS A 264 -2.65 24.01 3.56
C LYS A 264 -2.20 25.34 4.14
N ALA A 265 -1.05 25.38 4.83
CA ALA A 265 -0.48 26.62 5.36
C ALA A 265 -0.15 27.65 4.26
N SER A 266 0.37 27.20 3.12
CA SER A 266 0.59 28.06 1.95
C SER A 266 -0.72 28.62 1.39
N VAL A 267 -1.77 27.79 1.31
CA VAL A 267 -3.11 28.22 0.89
C VAL A 267 -3.70 29.23 1.87
N ASP A 268 -3.61 28.99 3.18
CA ASP A 268 -4.06 29.94 4.20
C ASP A 268 -3.36 31.29 4.07
N PHE A 269 -2.02 31.27 3.91
CA PHE A 269 -1.24 32.48 3.71
C PHE A 269 -1.68 33.22 2.45
N ARG A 270 -1.87 32.51 1.34
CA ARG A 270 -2.33 33.10 0.08
C ARG A 270 -3.73 33.70 0.24
N LEU A 271 -4.68 32.99 0.84
CA LEU A 271 -6.03 33.51 1.07
C LEU A 271 -6.02 34.77 1.94
N ALA A 272 -5.24 34.76 3.03
CA ALA A 272 -5.20 35.88 3.97
C ALA A 272 -4.43 37.12 3.46
N SER A 273 -3.47 36.93 2.56
CA SER A 273 -2.68 38.02 1.96
C SER A 273 -3.18 38.43 0.57
N TRP A 274 -4.22 37.77 0.06
CA TRP A 274 -4.69 38.00 -1.29
C TRP A 274 -5.49 39.29 -1.39
N ILE A 275 -5.14 40.08 -2.39
CA ILE A 275 -5.81 41.33 -2.76
C ILE A 275 -6.21 41.19 -4.22
N SER A 276 -7.49 41.45 -4.53
CA SER A 276 -7.99 41.44 -5.90
C SER A 276 -7.13 42.32 -6.82
N PRO A 277 -6.72 41.82 -8.00
CA PRO A 277 -6.08 42.64 -9.02
C PRO A 277 -6.92 43.87 -9.41
N ASP A 278 -8.25 43.76 -9.34
CA ASP A 278 -9.19 44.84 -9.68
C ASP A 278 -9.18 45.98 -8.65
N LEU A 279 -8.63 45.72 -7.45
CA LEU A 279 -8.39 46.75 -6.44
C LEU A 279 -7.04 47.45 -6.63
N LYS A 280 -6.12 46.88 -7.42
CA LYS A 280 -4.84 47.52 -7.71
C LYS A 280 -5.10 48.69 -8.66
N PRO A 281 -4.59 49.90 -8.37
CA PRO A 281 -4.68 51.00 -9.32
C PRO A 281 -4.07 50.53 -10.65
N GLY A 282 -4.80 50.72 -11.76
CA GLY A 282 -4.23 50.53 -13.08
C GLY A 282 -2.98 51.41 -13.24
N PRO A 283 -2.01 51.02 -14.08
CA PRO A 283 -0.84 51.85 -14.32
C PRO A 283 -1.30 53.23 -14.79
N ILE A 284 -0.78 54.28 -14.13
CA ILE A 284 -1.01 55.65 -14.55
C ILE A 284 -0.42 55.76 -15.97
N PRO A 285 -1.19 56.16 -16.99
CA PRO A 285 -0.67 56.33 -18.34
C PRO A 285 0.55 57.27 -18.32
N PRO A 286 1.52 57.12 -19.23
CA PRO A 286 2.64 58.06 -19.32
C PRO A 286 2.12 59.49 -19.51
N GLY A 287 2.42 60.38 -18.55
CA GLY A 287 1.91 61.77 -18.53
C GLY A 287 0.59 61.97 -17.77
N GLY A 288 -0.04 60.90 -17.31
CA GLY A 288 -1.22 60.95 -16.44
C GLY A 288 -0.88 61.45 -15.04
N LYS A 289 -1.80 62.17 -14.43
CA LYS A 289 -1.63 62.72 -13.07
C LYS A 289 -2.48 61.93 -12.08
N VAL A 290 -1.89 61.57 -10.93
CA VAL A 290 -2.59 60.94 -9.81
C VAL A 290 -3.84 61.76 -9.46
N GLY A 291 -5.02 61.15 -9.58
CA GLY A 291 -6.31 61.77 -9.26
C GLY A 291 -7.01 62.56 -10.38
N GLN A 292 -6.38 62.82 -11.53
CA GLN A 292 -7.06 63.48 -12.68
C GLN A 292 -7.64 62.51 -13.71
N ASP A 293 -7.04 61.33 -13.87
CA ASP A 293 -7.45 60.35 -14.91
C ASP A 293 -8.39 59.25 -14.39
N HIS A 294 -8.77 59.30 -13.11
CA HIS A 294 -9.73 58.36 -12.54
C HIS A 294 -11.12 59.00 -12.54
N GLY A 295 -11.90 58.74 -13.59
CA GLY A 295 -13.28 59.21 -13.67
C GLY A 295 -14.10 58.78 -12.45
N ARG A 296 -15.11 59.59 -12.08
CA ARG A 296 -15.98 59.34 -10.91
C ARG A 296 -16.56 57.92 -10.87
N THR A 297 -16.89 57.34 -12.03
CA THR A 297 -17.39 55.97 -12.15
C THR A 297 -16.33 54.94 -11.80
N ALA A 298 -15.12 55.06 -12.33
CA ALA A 298 -14.01 54.15 -12.04
C ALA A 298 -13.64 54.18 -10.54
N TYR A 299 -13.68 55.37 -9.92
CA TYR A 299 -13.47 55.51 -8.48
C TYR A 299 -14.59 54.81 -7.67
N ALA A 300 -15.85 54.94 -8.10
CA ALA A 300 -16.97 54.26 -7.44
C ALA A 300 -16.85 52.72 -7.55
N ASP A 301 -16.46 52.19 -8.71
CA ASP A 301 -16.25 50.76 -8.92
C ASP A 301 -15.13 50.21 -8.02
N GLN A 302 -14.03 50.96 -7.86
CA GLN A 302 -12.96 50.62 -6.92
C GLN A 302 -13.45 50.60 -5.46
N ILE A 303 -14.32 51.54 -5.06
CA ILE A 303 -14.91 51.53 -3.71
C ILE A 303 -15.76 50.27 -3.51
N TYR A 304 -16.57 49.86 -4.49
CA TYR A 304 -17.37 48.64 -4.37
C TYR A 304 -16.48 47.39 -4.28
N MET A 305 -15.42 47.32 -5.08
CA MET A 305 -14.43 46.24 -4.99
C MET A 305 -13.72 46.23 -3.62
N TRP A 306 -13.39 47.41 -3.07
CA TRP A 306 -12.80 47.55 -1.75
C TRP A 306 -13.74 47.04 -0.65
N ILE A 307 -15.02 47.40 -0.70
CA ILE A 307 -16.04 46.89 0.23
C ILE A 307 -16.16 45.37 0.09
N ALA A 308 -16.19 44.84 -1.14
CA ALA A 308 -16.26 43.40 -1.38
C ALA A 308 -15.05 42.67 -0.78
N GLN A 309 -13.84 43.19 -0.98
CA GLN A 309 -12.61 42.64 -0.40
C GLN A 309 -12.70 42.61 1.13
N HIS A 310 -13.17 43.67 1.79
CA HIS A 310 -13.30 43.69 3.25
C HIS A 310 -14.34 42.69 3.78
N LEU A 311 -15.46 42.53 3.10
CA LEU A 311 -16.46 41.53 3.47
C LEU A 311 -15.88 40.11 3.35
N PHE A 312 -15.10 39.85 2.30
CA PHE A 312 -14.40 38.59 2.11
C PHE A 312 -13.31 38.36 3.17
N ASP A 313 -12.47 39.36 3.43
CA ASP A 313 -11.43 39.32 4.46
C ASP A 313 -12.03 39.09 5.85
N HIS A 314 -13.17 39.72 6.15
CA HIS A 314 -13.87 39.53 7.42
C HIS A 314 -14.39 38.09 7.56
N PHE A 315 -14.97 37.53 6.49
CA PHE A 315 -15.36 36.12 6.45
C PHE A 315 -14.15 35.19 6.71
N LEU A 316 -13.02 35.41 6.05
CA LEU A 316 -11.81 34.62 6.25
C LEU A 316 -11.26 34.76 7.68
N LYS A 317 -11.18 35.99 8.20
CA LYS A 317 -10.71 36.27 9.57
C LYS A 317 -11.57 35.54 10.60
N PHE A 318 -12.89 35.58 10.45
CA PHE A 318 -13.80 34.89 11.35
C PHE A 318 -13.57 33.37 11.31
N ALA A 319 -13.49 32.78 10.11
CA ALA A 319 -13.22 31.35 9.96
C ALA A 319 -11.84 30.95 10.55
N PHE A 320 -10.82 31.79 10.36
CA PHE A 320 -9.48 31.52 10.88
C PHE A 320 -9.43 31.63 12.41
N GLN A 321 -10.12 32.62 12.99
CA GLN A 321 -10.21 32.79 14.45
C GLN A 321 -10.95 31.63 15.12
N ASN A 322 -11.98 31.08 14.46
CA ASN A 322 -12.68 29.89 14.94
C ASN A 322 -11.87 28.59 14.75
N GLY A 323 -10.76 28.65 14.00
CA GLY A 323 -9.96 27.47 13.68
C GLY A 323 -10.59 26.57 12.61
N ASP A 324 -11.51 27.09 11.78
CA ASP A 324 -12.18 26.33 10.71
C ASP A 324 -11.24 25.95 9.56
N ASN A 325 -10.07 26.59 9.48
CA ASN A 325 -9.04 26.34 8.46
C ASN A 325 -8.25 25.04 8.74
N ARG A 326 -6.98 24.97 8.34
CA ARG A 326 -6.13 23.78 8.55
C ARG A 326 -6.10 23.23 9.99
N GLY A 327 -6.42 24.07 10.98
CA GLY A 327 -6.49 23.69 12.40
C GLY A 327 -7.75 22.92 12.81
N ALA A 328 -8.76 22.81 11.95
CA ALA A 328 -10.01 22.14 12.26
C ALA A 328 -9.82 20.61 12.44
N PRO A 329 -10.73 19.92 13.16
CA PRO A 329 -10.67 18.47 13.35
C PRO A 329 -10.74 17.65 12.05
N ASP A 330 -11.22 18.27 10.98
CA ASP A 330 -11.30 17.69 9.64
C ASP A 330 -10.10 18.10 8.75
N GLY A 331 -9.13 18.81 9.31
CA GLY A 331 -7.95 19.35 8.64
C GLY A 331 -8.25 20.57 7.78
N GLY A 332 -9.41 21.20 7.97
CA GLY A 332 -9.92 22.34 7.20
C GLY A 332 -10.69 21.94 5.96
N PHE A 333 -10.96 20.64 5.76
CA PHE A 333 -11.54 20.12 4.52
C PHE A 333 -12.85 20.83 4.15
N HIS A 334 -13.79 20.96 5.08
CA HIS A 334 -15.07 21.62 4.87
C HIS A 334 -14.90 23.11 4.56
N PHE A 335 -13.98 23.80 5.24
CA PHE A 335 -13.70 25.20 4.98
C PHE A 335 -13.15 25.43 3.57
N TYR A 336 -12.10 24.70 3.18
CA TYR A 336 -11.54 24.82 1.83
C TYR A 336 -12.55 24.37 0.76
N GLN A 337 -13.39 23.38 1.06
CA GLN A 337 -14.45 22.93 0.15
C GLN A 337 -15.54 24.01 -0.02
N THR A 338 -15.86 24.74 1.04
CA THR A 338 -16.78 25.88 1.00
C THR A 338 -16.26 26.97 0.06
N ILE A 339 -14.98 27.30 0.16
CA ILE A 339 -14.32 28.24 -0.77
C ILE A 339 -14.32 27.69 -2.20
N TYR A 340 -13.95 26.42 -2.38
CA TYR A 340 -13.86 25.79 -3.70
C TYR A 340 -15.21 25.70 -4.42
N ARG A 341 -16.30 25.47 -3.69
CA ARG A 341 -17.67 25.47 -4.25
C ARG A 341 -18.08 26.86 -4.73
N GLY A 342 -17.69 27.91 -4.00
CA GLY A 342 -18.07 29.28 -4.34
C GLY A 342 -19.59 29.52 -4.27
N GLY A 343 -20.06 30.54 -4.98
CA GLY A 343 -21.50 30.84 -5.09
C GLY A 343 -22.16 31.06 -3.73
N ASP A 344 -23.26 30.34 -3.46
CA ASP A 344 -24.04 30.42 -2.21
C ASP A 344 -23.49 29.52 -1.09
N ALA A 345 -22.26 29.01 -1.20
CA ALA A 345 -21.64 28.26 -0.11
C ALA A 345 -21.27 29.17 1.08
N TYR A 346 -20.89 30.42 0.82
CA TYR A 346 -20.55 31.45 1.81
C TYR A 346 -20.85 32.85 1.25
N LEU A 347 -21.02 33.85 2.12
CA LEU A 347 -21.39 35.23 1.73
C LEU A 347 -22.58 35.24 0.76
N LYS A 348 -23.66 34.56 1.16
CA LYS A 348 -24.83 34.32 0.29
C LYS A 348 -25.58 35.61 0.06
N LYS A 349 -26.50 35.59 -0.90
CA LYS A 349 -27.38 36.75 -1.14
C LYS A 349 -28.11 37.21 0.12
N SER A 350 -28.60 36.27 0.95
CA SER A 350 -29.26 36.60 2.23
C SER A 350 -28.34 37.34 3.22
N ASP A 351 -27.05 37.00 3.24
CA ASP A 351 -26.07 37.64 4.13
C ASP A 351 -25.82 39.08 3.67
N GLN A 352 -25.77 39.29 2.36
CA GLN A 352 -25.61 40.60 1.73
C GLN A 352 -26.88 41.45 1.93
N ASP A 353 -28.07 40.88 1.74
CA ASP A 353 -29.34 41.57 1.98
C ASP A 353 -29.43 42.07 3.44
N ARG A 354 -29.01 41.24 4.41
CA ARG A 354 -28.94 41.63 5.83
C ARG A 354 -27.97 42.79 6.05
N PHE A 355 -26.77 42.71 5.47
CA PHE A 355 -25.78 43.79 5.53
C PHE A 355 -26.33 45.10 4.97
N HIS A 356 -27.09 45.03 3.87
CA HIS A 356 -27.70 46.21 3.24
C HIS A 356 -28.89 46.80 4.00
N GLN A 357 -29.62 46.00 4.76
CA GLN A 357 -30.77 46.47 5.53
C GLN A 357 -30.37 47.08 6.87
N GLY A 358 -29.30 46.57 7.49
CA GLY A 358 -28.85 47.01 8.82
C GLY A 358 -27.62 47.90 8.80
N ASP A 359 -26.51 47.38 8.28
CA ASP A 359 -25.17 47.95 8.52
C ASP A 359 -24.78 49.00 7.47
N CYS A 360 -25.15 48.79 6.21
CA CYS A 360 -24.80 49.68 5.11
C CYS A 360 -25.94 49.82 4.09
N PRO A 361 -26.90 50.74 4.32
CA PRO A 361 -27.98 51.03 3.38
C PRO A 361 -27.45 51.44 2.01
N MET A 362 -27.86 50.71 0.97
CA MET A 362 -27.45 50.93 -0.41
C MET A 362 -28.64 50.95 -1.36
N THR A 363 -28.51 51.69 -2.47
CA THR A 363 -29.50 51.65 -3.56
C THR A 363 -29.50 50.28 -4.24
N PRO A 364 -30.62 49.85 -4.87
CA PRO A 364 -30.68 48.57 -5.59
C PRO A 364 -29.64 48.42 -6.71
N LYS A 365 -29.19 49.53 -7.30
CA LYS A 365 -28.09 49.52 -8.28
C LYS A 365 -26.76 49.21 -7.61
N ALA A 366 -26.45 49.88 -6.49
CA ALA A 366 -25.22 49.68 -5.73
C ALA A 366 -25.12 48.25 -5.15
N GLN A 367 -26.23 47.72 -4.62
CA GLN A 367 -26.30 46.34 -4.13
C GLN A 367 -25.90 45.33 -5.22
N ARG A 368 -26.39 45.51 -6.45
CA ARG A 368 -26.02 44.65 -7.59
C ARG A 368 -24.55 44.74 -7.97
N VAL A 369 -23.97 45.93 -7.95
CA VAL A 369 -22.53 46.12 -8.24
C VAL A 369 -21.68 45.42 -7.18
N LEU A 370 -22.00 45.58 -5.90
CA LEU A 370 -21.30 44.90 -4.82
C LEU A 370 -21.45 43.38 -4.89
N PHE A 371 -22.66 42.89 -5.18
CA PHE A 371 -22.92 41.46 -5.33
C PHE A 371 -22.04 40.83 -6.42
N ASN A 372 -21.91 41.49 -7.57
CA ASN A 372 -21.05 41.04 -8.66
C ASN A 372 -19.57 41.07 -8.26
N ALA A 373 -19.11 42.14 -7.61
CA ALA A 373 -17.72 42.22 -7.13
C ALA A 373 -17.40 41.09 -6.15
N ILE A 374 -18.31 40.76 -5.22
CA ILE A 374 -18.14 39.60 -4.32
C ILE A 374 -18.10 38.29 -5.12
N ALA A 375 -18.95 38.13 -6.13
CA ALA A 375 -18.95 36.93 -6.97
C ALA A 375 -17.61 36.76 -7.71
N ASP A 376 -17.04 37.84 -8.24
CA ASP A 376 -15.73 37.84 -8.90
C ASP A 376 -14.62 37.44 -7.91
N LEU A 377 -14.65 37.96 -6.68
CA LEU A 377 -13.69 37.55 -5.65
C LEU A 377 -13.79 36.06 -5.33
N LYS A 378 -15.00 35.50 -5.28
CA LYS A 378 -15.22 34.06 -5.02
C LYS A 378 -14.63 33.19 -6.14
N ILE A 379 -14.76 33.61 -7.40
CA ILE A 379 -14.14 32.91 -8.54
C ILE A 379 -12.63 32.88 -8.38
N GLN A 380 -12.02 34.00 -8.02
CA GLN A 380 -10.57 34.09 -7.82
C GLN A 380 -10.10 33.29 -6.59
N ALA A 381 -10.83 33.34 -5.47
CA ALA A 381 -10.53 32.57 -4.27
C ALA A 381 -10.57 31.06 -4.51
N LYS A 382 -11.48 30.59 -5.38
CA LYS A 382 -11.54 29.18 -5.81
C LYS A 382 -10.23 28.72 -6.44
N GLU A 383 -9.58 29.55 -7.25
CA GLU A 383 -8.29 29.23 -7.88
C GLU A 383 -7.16 29.08 -6.84
N VAL A 384 -7.24 29.81 -5.73
CA VAL A 384 -6.25 29.70 -4.64
C VAL A 384 -6.32 28.33 -3.97
N VAL A 385 -7.53 27.81 -3.73
CA VAL A 385 -7.75 26.52 -3.06
C VAL A 385 -7.76 25.32 -4.01
N ARG A 386 -7.92 25.54 -5.32
CA ARG A 386 -7.97 24.48 -6.36
C ARG A 386 -6.86 23.42 -6.23
N PRO A 387 -5.59 23.76 -5.93
CA PRO A 387 -4.53 22.76 -5.77
C PRO A 387 -4.79 21.72 -4.66
N LEU A 388 -5.58 22.05 -3.63
CA LEU A 388 -5.96 21.08 -2.59
C LEU A 388 -7.02 20.08 -3.10
N PHE A 389 -7.74 20.44 -4.16
CA PHE A 389 -8.80 19.61 -4.75
C PHE A 389 -8.33 18.77 -5.95
N THR A 390 -7.03 18.75 -6.25
CA THR A 390 -6.46 17.76 -7.16
C THR A 390 -6.55 16.36 -6.55
N ASN A 391 -6.64 15.33 -7.41
CA ASN A 391 -6.74 13.95 -6.98
C ASN A 391 -5.51 13.17 -7.43
N ALA A 392 -4.70 12.71 -6.48
CA ALA A 392 -3.62 11.76 -6.74
C ALA A 392 -4.06 10.30 -6.53
N ALA A 393 -5.21 10.07 -5.88
CA ALA A 393 -5.75 8.74 -5.63
C ALA A 393 -6.41 8.16 -6.89
N LYS A 394 -6.47 6.83 -7.00
CA LYS A 394 -7.15 6.12 -8.09
C LYS A 394 -8.66 6.23 -7.99
N ILE A 395 -9.20 6.43 -6.79
CA ILE A 395 -10.64 6.56 -6.58
C ILE A 395 -11.19 7.92 -7.03
N ASP A 396 -12.37 7.93 -7.65
CA ASP A 396 -13.06 9.16 -8.03
C ASP A 396 -13.62 9.89 -6.79
N ARG A 397 -13.15 11.13 -6.57
CA ARG A 397 -13.53 11.95 -5.43
C ARG A 397 -15.00 12.34 -5.44
N GLU A 398 -15.57 12.60 -6.60
CA GLU A 398 -16.94 13.10 -6.75
C GLU A 398 -17.95 11.98 -6.53
N LYS A 399 -17.68 10.80 -7.11
CA LYS A 399 -18.50 9.60 -6.96
C LYS A 399 -18.58 9.13 -5.50
N GLU A 400 -17.45 9.07 -4.80
CA GLU A 400 -17.37 8.49 -3.45
C GLU A 400 -17.45 9.53 -2.32
N LYS A 401 -17.61 10.82 -2.66
CA LYS A 401 -17.77 11.93 -1.69
C LYS A 401 -16.68 11.96 -0.61
N LEU A 402 -15.41 11.96 -1.04
CA LEU A 402 -14.29 12.01 -0.11
C LEU A 402 -14.37 13.23 0.83
N LEU A 403 -14.07 12.99 2.11
CA LEU A 403 -14.11 14.01 3.17
C LEU A 403 -12.71 14.40 3.67
N HIS A 404 -11.69 14.17 2.85
CA HIS A 404 -10.29 14.50 3.12
C HIS A 404 -9.53 14.80 1.83
N PHE A 405 -8.31 15.29 1.97
CA PHE A 405 -7.44 15.63 0.85
C PHE A 405 -6.71 14.41 0.30
N THR A 406 -6.62 14.35 -1.03
CA THR A 406 -5.85 13.34 -1.79
C THR A 406 -4.88 14.01 -2.77
N CYS A 407 -4.55 15.28 -2.56
CA CYS A 407 -3.75 16.08 -3.49
C CYS A 407 -2.23 15.83 -3.39
N VAL A 408 -1.78 15.04 -2.42
CA VAL A 408 -0.36 14.74 -2.24
C VAL A 408 0.05 13.59 -3.17
N PRO A 409 0.90 13.84 -4.18
CA PRO A 409 1.37 12.76 -5.04
C PRO A 409 2.38 11.87 -4.32
N VAL A 410 2.38 10.59 -4.69
CA VAL A 410 3.39 9.60 -4.28
C VAL A 410 4.07 9.07 -5.53
N THR A 411 5.33 9.43 -5.70
CA THR A 411 6.07 9.08 -6.91
C THR A 411 6.63 7.66 -6.83
N ASP A 412 7.10 7.21 -7.98
CA ASP A 412 7.68 5.89 -8.14
C ASP A 412 9.05 5.78 -7.43
N GLU A 413 9.85 6.84 -7.46
CA GLU A 413 11.19 6.91 -6.86
C GLU A 413 11.12 6.87 -5.32
N GLU A 414 10.09 7.48 -4.74
CA GLU A 414 9.87 7.49 -3.28
C GLU A 414 9.61 6.10 -2.68
N LEU A 415 9.30 5.10 -3.52
CA LEU A 415 9.01 3.73 -3.12
C LEU A 415 10.12 2.73 -3.44
N GLU A 416 11.29 3.18 -3.90
CA GLU A 416 12.41 2.28 -4.25
C GLU A 416 12.86 1.40 -3.08
N TRP A 417 12.78 1.90 -1.85
CA TRP A 417 13.10 1.17 -0.62
C TRP A 417 12.22 -0.07 -0.40
N LEU A 418 10.98 -0.07 -0.94
CA LEU A 418 10.07 -1.22 -0.90
C LEU A 418 10.67 -2.43 -1.66
N HIS A 419 11.45 -2.19 -2.72
CA HIS A 419 12.11 -3.25 -3.49
C HIS A 419 13.36 -3.81 -2.79
N ILE A 420 14.11 -2.96 -2.09
CA ILE A 420 15.29 -3.35 -1.30
C ILE A 420 14.87 -4.35 -0.22
N MET A 421 13.73 -4.09 0.43
CA MET A 421 13.11 -4.98 1.43
C MET A 421 12.67 -6.35 0.86
N LYS A 422 12.40 -6.45 -0.44
CA LYS A 422 12.04 -7.72 -1.11
C LYS A 422 13.24 -8.61 -1.42
N GLY A 423 14.48 -8.18 -1.18
CA GLY A 423 15.68 -8.93 -1.57
C GLY A 423 15.86 -9.07 -3.09
N ILE A 424 15.12 -8.29 -3.89
CA ILE A 424 15.22 -8.27 -5.35
C ILE A 424 16.45 -7.42 -5.69
N LYS A 425 17.58 -8.07 -5.98
CA LYS A 425 18.73 -7.38 -6.58
C LYS A 425 18.32 -6.89 -7.97
N LYS A 426 18.36 -5.57 -8.19
CA LYS A 426 18.12 -4.96 -9.50
C LYS A 426 19.08 -5.60 -10.50
N GLY A 427 18.55 -6.38 -11.44
CA GLY A 427 19.28 -6.72 -12.65
C GLY A 427 19.65 -5.42 -13.33
N LYS A 428 20.94 -5.14 -13.44
CA LYS A 428 21.46 -3.99 -14.17
C LYS A 428 20.85 -4.05 -15.56
N SER A 429 19.93 -3.14 -15.90
CA SER A 429 19.46 -2.99 -17.27
C SER A 429 20.69 -2.63 -18.09
N ARG A 430 21.20 -3.60 -18.84
CA ARG A 430 22.24 -3.40 -19.83
C ARG A 430 21.63 -2.48 -20.88
N GLY A 431 22.13 -1.24 -20.92
CA GLY A 431 21.78 -0.30 -21.98
C GLY A 431 22.15 -0.90 -23.33
N GLU A 432 21.19 -0.82 -24.23
CA GLU A 432 21.31 -0.97 -25.68
C GLU A 432 20.43 0.16 -26.23
N GLY A 433 20.89 1.08 -27.08
CA GLY A 433 22.20 1.29 -27.66
C GLY A 433 22.29 2.74 -28.12
N GLU A 434 23.52 3.23 -28.15
CA GLU A 434 23.92 4.43 -28.88
C GLU A 434 23.55 4.22 -30.36
N GLY A 435 22.68 5.08 -30.89
CA GLY A 435 22.43 5.20 -32.31
C GLY A 435 23.29 6.35 -32.83
N GLU A 436 24.26 5.99 -33.66
CA GLU A 436 25.25 6.85 -34.29
C GLU A 436 24.62 8.04 -35.02
N GLU A 437 25.26 9.19 -34.88
CA GLU A 437 25.09 10.37 -35.71
C GLU A 437 25.56 10.05 -37.13
N GLU A 438 24.65 10.03 -38.10
CA GLU A 438 24.98 10.26 -39.51
C GLU A 438 24.50 11.65 -39.91
N GLU A 439 25.46 12.57 -39.86
CA GLU A 439 25.47 13.86 -40.52
C GLU A 439 25.40 13.62 -42.05
N SER A 440 24.29 14.05 -42.69
CA SER A 440 24.25 14.22 -44.14
C SER A 440 23.77 15.62 -44.47
N ASP A 441 24.75 16.41 -44.89
CA ASP A 441 24.61 17.75 -45.44
C ASP A 441 24.18 17.68 -46.92
N GLU A 442 23.58 18.79 -47.37
CA GLU A 442 23.36 19.22 -48.76
C GLU A 442 22.30 18.51 -49.62
N SER A 443 21.21 19.23 -49.94
CA SER A 443 21.20 20.12 -51.12
C SER A 443 19.79 20.66 -51.44
N GLU A 444 19.81 21.88 -51.95
CA GLU A 444 18.71 22.67 -52.48
C GLU A 444 17.89 21.92 -53.55
N HIS A 445 16.56 22.13 -53.57
CA HIS A 445 15.91 22.64 -54.78
C HIS A 445 14.51 23.20 -54.52
N ALA A 446 14.29 24.37 -55.13
CA ALA A 446 13.07 25.14 -55.19
C ALA A 446 12.02 24.54 -56.15
N VAL A 447 10.91 25.28 -56.29
CA VAL A 447 9.82 25.21 -57.31
C VAL A 447 8.60 24.43 -56.79
N ALA A 448 7.37 24.96 -56.73
CA ALA A 448 6.75 26.23 -57.13
C ALA A 448 5.60 26.59 -56.17
#